data_AF-A0A534N7F4-F1
#
_entry.id   AF-A0A534N7F4-F1
#
_cell.length_a   1.000
_cell.length_b   1.000
_cell.length_c   1.000
_cell.angle_alpha   90.00
_cell.angle_beta   90.00
_cell.angle_gamma   90.00
#
_symmetry.space_group_name_H-M   'P 1'
#
loop_
_entity.id
_entity.type
_entity.pdbx_description
1 polymer ?
#
loop_
_entity_poly.entity_id
_entity_poly.type
_entity_poly.pdbx_seq_one_letter_code
_entity_poly.pdbx_strand_id
1 'polypeptide(L)'
;MSEGPNGAGDDRTLVKAAQAGDAKAFRALVERYQRRVVQLALAMTKDADEAMDIAQETFVRVHRYLPSFKGDSSFFTWTYRIAMNLCLDAQRRKGRLERVDVEQGDEAEIEAAMDPPSAALAGPQRQVLNAELR
;
A
#
# COMPACT_ATOMS: atom_id res chain seq x y z
N MET A 1 -37.98 -4.24 3.26
CA MET A 1 -37.13 -3.24 3.93
C MET A 1 -35.91 -3.98 4.47
N SER A 2 -34.77 -3.87 3.80
CA SER A 2 -33.49 -4.39 4.28
C SER A 2 -32.39 -3.59 3.58
N GLU A 3 -32.09 -2.41 4.12
CA GLU A 3 -30.92 -1.62 3.72
C GLU A 3 -29.68 -2.29 4.32
N GLY A 4 -28.91 -3.01 3.48
CA GLY A 4 -27.52 -3.34 3.80
C GLY A 4 -26.66 -2.07 3.83
N PRO A 5 -25.42 -2.09 4.34
CA PRO A 5 -24.62 -0.90 4.63
C PRO A 5 -24.11 -0.26 3.33
N ASN A 6 -25.01 0.40 2.61
CA ASN A 6 -24.76 1.09 1.36
C ASN A 6 -24.61 2.59 1.62
N GLY A 7 -23.63 2.94 2.46
CA GLY A 7 -23.22 4.34 2.70
C GLY A 7 -21.88 4.71 2.06
N ALA A 8 -21.21 3.76 1.40
CA ALA A 8 -19.84 3.92 0.94
C ALA A 8 -19.82 4.23 -0.56
N GLY A 9 -19.55 5.49 -0.91
CA GLY A 9 -19.34 5.90 -2.29
C GLY A 9 -18.31 5.02 -3.02
N ASP A 10 -18.35 5.08 -4.35
CA ASP A 10 -17.31 4.52 -5.20
C ASP A 10 -15.92 4.96 -4.72
N ASP A 11 -14.94 4.06 -4.79
CA ASP A 11 -13.55 4.31 -4.36
C ASP A 11 -13.01 5.59 -4.96
N ARG A 12 -13.30 5.83 -6.23
CA ARG A 12 -12.86 7.03 -6.95
C ARG A 12 -13.45 8.31 -6.35
N THR A 13 -14.69 8.26 -5.87
CA THR A 13 -15.34 9.39 -5.19
C THR A 13 -14.72 9.62 -3.82
N LEU A 14 -14.51 8.56 -3.03
CA LEU A 14 -13.86 8.66 -1.73
C LEU A 14 -12.42 9.18 -1.85
N VAL A 15 -11.67 8.70 -2.85
CA VAL A 15 -10.31 9.18 -3.15
C VAL A 15 -10.32 10.66 -3.46
N LYS A 16 -11.20 11.14 -4.36
CA LYS A 16 -11.28 12.56 -4.70
C LYS A 16 -11.64 13.44 -3.50
N ALA A 17 -12.60 13.01 -2.68
CA ALA A 17 -12.98 13.74 -1.48
C ALA A 17 -11.82 13.78 -0.47
N ALA A 18 -11.14 12.65 -0.24
CA ALA A 18 -9.98 12.57 0.63
C ALA A 18 -8.80 13.41 0.10
N GLN A 19 -8.56 13.46 -1.21
CA GLN A 19 -7.59 14.36 -1.85
C GLN A 19 -7.92 15.84 -1.61
N ALA A 20 -9.21 16.18 -1.49
CA ALA A 20 -9.68 17.52 -1.16
C ALA A 20 -9.66 17.82 0.36
N GLY A 21 -9.17 16.89 1.19
CA GLY A 21 -9.05 17.06 2.64
C GLY A 21 -10.21 16.49 3.46
N ASP A 22 -11.14 15.74 2.86
CA ASP A 22 -12.22 15.08 3.62
C ASP A 22 -11.69 13.88 4.43
N ALA A 23 -11.49 14.12 5.73
CA ALA A 23 -11.04 13.09 6.67
C ALA A 23 -12.02 11.91 6.82
N LYS A 24 -13.34 12.12 6.62
CA LYS A 24 -14.32 11.03 6.68
C LYS A 24 -14.20 10.13 5.46
N ALA A 25 -13.97 10.71 4.28
CA ALA A 25 -13.72 9.95 3.07
C ALA A 25 -12.43 9.11 3.18
N PHE A 26 -11.37 9.69 3.75
CA PHE A 26 -10.14 8.93 4.02
C PHE A 26 -10.38 7.79 5.01
N ARG A 27 -11.10 8.04 6.12
CA ARG A 27 -11.46 7.00 7.09
C ARG A 27 -12.21 5.84 6.44
N ALA A 28 -13.18 6.12 5.57
CA ALA A 28 -13.92 5.09 4.85
C ALA A 28 -13.01 4.22 3.96
N LEU A 29 -11.98 4.81 3.34
CA LEU A 29 -10.97 4.05 2.59
C LEU A 29 -10.13 3.16 3.53
N VAL A 30 -9.70 3.68 4.69
CA VAL A 30 -8.96 2.91 5.69
C VAL A 30 -9.79 1.72 6.16
N GLU A 31 -11.03 1.95 6.60
CA GLU A 31 -11.94 0.90 7.08
C GLU A 31 -12.17 -0.20 6.04
N ARG A 32 -12.30 0.18 4.76
CA ARG A 32 -12.50 -0.74 3.64
C ARG A 32 -11.28 -1.62 3.38
N TYR A 33 -10.06 -1.12 3.60
CA TYR A 33 -8.82 -1.77 3.15
C TYR A 33 -7.92 -2.31 4.25
N GLN A 34 -8.06 -1.84 5.49
CA GLN A 34 -7.17 -2.18 6.60
C GLN A 34 -7.02 -3.69 6.83
N ARG A 35 -8.12 -4.43 6.80
CA ARG A 35 -8.09 -5.88 7.02
C ARG A 35 -7.27 -6.60 5.94
N ARG A 36 -7.36 -6.16 4.69
CA ARG A 36 -6.62 -6.77 3.57
C ARG A 36 -5.13 -6.43 3.63
N VAL A 37 -4.79 -5.20 4.05
CA VAL A 37 -3.40 -4.78 4.27
C VAL A 37 -2.77 -5.58 5.41
N VAL A 38 -3.45 -5.74 6.54
CA VAL A 38 -2.97 -6.56 7.67
C VAL A 38 -2.77 -8.02 7.25
N GLN A 39 -3.70 -8.60 6.50
CA GLN A 39 -3.57 -9.97 6.00
C GLN A 39 -2.37 -10.16 5.06
N LEU A 40 -2.12 -9.18 4.17
CA LEU A 40 -0.93 -9.18 3.33
C LEU A 40 0.34 -9.13 4.18
N ALA A 41 0.42 -8.17 5.10
CA ALA A 41 1.59 -7.99 5.94
C ALA A 41 1.87 -9.23 6.78
N LEU A 42 0.84 -9.79 7.42
CA LEU A 42 0.94 -11.02 8.20
C LEU A 42 1.43 -12.21 7.38
N ALA A 43 0.95 -12.36 6.14
CA ALA A 43 1.41 -13.42 5.25
C ALA A 43 2.91 -13.28 4.89
N MET A 44 3.43 -12.06 4.83
CA MET A 44 4.82 -11.78 4.49
C MET A 44 5.76 -11.81 5.71
N THR A 45 5.35 -11.24 6.84
CA THR A 45 6.20 -11.13 8.04
C THR A 45 6.11 -12.37 8.93
N LYS A 46 4.97 -13.07 8.89
CA LYS A 46 4.61 -14.14 9.84
C LYS A 46 4.64 -13.68 11.31
N ASP A 47 4.46 -12.37 11.52
CA ASP A 47 4.49 -11.71 12.81
C ASP A 47 3.30 -10.74 12.87
N ALA A 48 2.46 -10.89 13.90
CA ALA A 48 1.21 -10.13 14.03
C ALA A 48 1.47 -8.67 14.42
N ASP A 49 2.45 -8.41 15.28
CA ASP A 49 2.75 -7.06 15.76
C ASP A 49 3.40 -6.26 14.62
N GLU A 50 4.41 -6.84 13.94
CA GLU A 50 5.03 -6.21 12.76
C GLU A 50 4.00 -5.99 11.63
N ALA A 51 3.03 -6.91 11.45
CA ALA A 51 1.98 -6.76 10.46
C ALA A 51 1.04 -5.57 10.77
N MET A 52 0.71 -5.36 12.04
CA MET A 52 -0.09 -4.21 12.47
C MET A 52 0.67 -2.90 12.28
N ASP A 53 1.96 -2.88 12.60
CA ASP A 53 2.81 -1.70 12.41
C ASP A 53 2.97 -1.34 10.92
N ILE A 54 3.23 -2.33 10.07
CA ILE A 54 3.27 -2.13 8.62
C ILE A 54 1.94 -1.62 8.09
N ALA A 55 0.81 -2.14 8.57
CA ALA A 55 -0.50 -1.69 8.13
C ALA A 55 -0.74 -0.22 8.52
N GLN A 56 -0.39 0.17 9.75
CA GLN A 56 -0.47 1.56 10.19
C GLN A 56 0.40 2.48 9.34
N GLU A 57 1.68 2.14 9.18
CA GLU A 57 2.63 2.90 8.36
C GLU A 57 2.18 2.97 6.89
N THR A 58 1.57 1.90 6.37
CA THR A 58 0.96 1.91 5.04
C THR A 58 -0.06 3.03 4.92
N PHE A 59 -1.02 3.13 5.86
CA PHE A 59 -2.05 4.17 5.78
C PHE A 59 -1.52 5.58 6.07
N VAL A 60 -0.47 5.72 6.90
CA VAL A 60 0.26 6.98 7.05
C VAL A 60 0.85 7.44 5.71
N ARG A 61 1.52 6.54 4.99
CA ARG A 61 2.06 6.83 3.65
C ARG A 61 0.97 7.07 2.62
N VAL A 62 -0.08 6.25 2.61
CA VAL A 62 -1.24 6.47 1.74
C VAL A 62 -1.79 7.88 1.96
N HIS A 63 -2.03 8.31 3.21
CA HIS A 63 -2.50 9.67 3.49
C HIS A 63 -1.53 10.73 2.96
N ARG A 64 -0.23 10.57 3.23
CA ARG A 64 0.83 11.51 2.81
C ARG A 64 0.91 11.66 1.28
N TYR A 65 0.77 10.57 0.54
CA TYR A 65 0.92 10.56 -0.92
C TYR A 65 -0.41 10.56 -1.68
N LEU A 66 -1.55 10.53 -0.98
CA LEU A 66 -2.87 10.55 -1.61
C LEU A 66 -3.06 11.74 -2.57
N PRO A 67 -2.60 12.98 -2.26
CA PRO A 67 -2.75 14.11 -3.18
C PRO A 67 -2.07 13.91 -4.54
N SER A 68 -1.03 13.07 -4.63
CA SER A 68 -0.31 12.79 -5.89
C SER A 68 -0.81 11.53 -6.62
N PHE A 69 -1.78 10.81 -6.04
CA PHE A 69 -2.35 9.63 -6.68
C PHE A 69 -3.19 10.01 -7.90
N LYS A 70 -2.74 9.57 -9.09
CA LYS A 70 -3.35 9.94 -10.38
C LYS A 70 -4.56 9.08 -10.78
N GLY A 71 -4.76 7.93 -10.15
CA GLY A 71 -5.86 7.01 -10.50
C GLY A 71 -5.60 6.13 -11.73
N ASP A 72 -4.34 5.99 -12.18
CA ASP A 72 -3.95 5.10 -13.28
C ASP A 72 -4.08 3.60 -12.92
N SER A 73 -4.25 3.30 -11.64
CA SER A 73 -4.58 1.97 -11.11
C SER A 73 -5.69 2.10 -10.07
N SER A 74 -6.26 0.98 -9.61
CA SER A 74 -7.20 1.04 -8.48
C SER A 74 -6.49 1.56 -7.23
N PHE A 75 -7.22 2.24 -6.36
CA PHE A 75 -6.69 2.69 -5.07
C PHE A 75 -6.09 1.53 -4.29
N PHE A 76 -6.78 0.38 -4.25
CA PHE A 76 -6.28 -0.81 -3.58
C PHE A 76 -4.96 -1.33 -4.18
N THR A 77 -4.81 -1.35 -5.51
CA THR A 77 -3.55 -1.77 -6.15
C THR A 77 -2.40 -0.85 -5.75
N TRP A 78 -2.65 0.46 -5.65
CA TRP A 78 -1.66 1.42 -5.22
C TRP A 78 -1.27 1.24 -3.74
N THR A 79 -2.25 1.11 -2.85
CA THR A 79 -2.04 0.80 -1.42
C THR A 79 -1.31 -0.52 -1.20
N TYR A 80 -1.65 -1.56 -1.97
CA TYR A 80 -1.00 -2.87 -1.92
C TYR A 80 0.50 -2.77 -2.20
N ARG A 81 0.91 -1.95 -3.19
CA ARG A 81 2.33 -1.75 -3.52
C ARG A 81 3.09 -1.08 -2.39
N ILE A 82 2.48 -0.09 -1.73
CA ILE A 82 3.06 0.57 -0.55
C ILE A 82 3.29 -0.44 0.58
N ALA A 83 2.26 -1.22 0.91
CA ALA A 83 2.35 -2.24 1.96
C ALA A 83 3.40 -3.32 1.64
N MET A 84 3.42 -3.80 0.40
CA MET A 84 4.39 -4.80 -0.05
C MET A 84 5.83 -4.31 0.06
N ASN A 85 6.10 -3.05 -0.31
CA ASN A 85 7.44 -2.46 -0.15
C ASN A 85 7.85 -2.38 1.32
N LEU A 86 6.95 -1.94 2.21
CA LEU A 86 7.20 -1.92 3.65
C LEU A 86 7.50 -3.31 4.21
N CYS A 87 6.78 -4.35 3.77
CA CYS A 87 7.06 -5.73 4.15
C CYS A 87 8.45 -6.19 3.70
N LEU A 88 8.84 -5.87 2.47
CA LEU A 88 10.17 -6.21 1.95
C LEU A 88 11.28 -5.48 2.72
N ASP A 89 11.07 -4.21 3.07
CA ASP A 89 12.01 -3.44 3.87
C ASP A 89 12.12 -3.99 5.30
N ALA A 90 11.01 -4.40 5.92
CA ALA A 90 11.01 -5.08 7.21
C ALA A 90 11.82 -6.38 7.17
N GLN A 91 11.61 -7.22 6.15
CA GLN A 91 12.39 -8.46 5.97
C GLN A 91 13.88 -8.19 5.77
N ARG A 92 14.24 -7.17 4.98
CA ARG A 92 15.65 -6.75 4.79
C ARG A 92 16.28 -6.28 6.09
N ARG A 93 15.55 -5.50 6.91
CA ARG A 93 16.03 -5.07 8.24
C ARG A 93 16.26 -6.28 9.15
N LYS A 94 15.34 -7.23 9.19
CA LYS A 94 15.49 -8.46 9.98
C LYS A 94 16.69 -9.30 9.54
N GLY A 95 16.85 -9.51 8.23
CA GLY A 95 18.02 -10.22 7.69
C GLY A 95 19.34 -9.48 7.88
N ARG A 96 19.32 -8.14 7.99
CA ARG A 96 20.49 -7.35 8.41
C ARG A 96 20.76 -7.49 9.90
N LEU A 97 19.74 -7.40 10.75
CA LEU A 97 19.88 -7.60 12.20
C LEU A 97 20.42 -9.00 12.49
N GLU A 98 19.89 -10.05 11.87
CA GLU A 98 20.43 -11.41 11.99
C GLU A 98 21.88 -11.55 11.51
N ARG A 99 22.34 -10.68 10.58
CA ARG A 99 23.75 -10.62 10.15
C ARG A 99 24.60 -9.74 11.05
N VAL A 100 24.07 -8.65 11.60
CA VAL A 100 24.76 -7.73 12.51
C VAL A 100 24.85 -8.31 13.93
N ASP A 101 23.91 -9.17 14.33
CA ASP A 101 24.03 -10.01 15.51
C ASP A 101 25.19 -11.01 15.36
N VAL A 102 25.55 -11.35 14.11
CA VAL A 102 26.76 -12.13 13.77
C VAL A 102 27.99 -11.24 13.57
N GLU A 103 27.82 -9.96 13.22
CA GLU A 103 28.87 -8.98 12.92
C GLU A 103 28.49 -7.60 13.50
N GLN A 104 28.79 -7.35 14.77
CA GLN A 104 28.51 -6.05 15.42
C GLN A 104 29.10 -4.87 14.63
N GLY A 105 28.24 -3.91 14.24
CA GLY A 105 28.59 -2.52 13.92
C GLY A 105 28.37 -2.07 12.48
N ASP A 106 27.25 -1.38 12.21
CA ASP A 106 27.21 -0.02 11.65
C ASP A 106 25.84 0.33 11.03
N GLU A 107 25.32 1.47 11.48
CA GLU A 107 24.06 2.09 11.05
C GLU A 107 24.15 2.61 9.60
N ALA A 108 23.11 2.35 8.79
CA ALA A 108 22.82 3.20 7.64
C ALA A 108 21.34 3.14 7.24
N GLU A 109 20.73 4.30 7.44
CA GLU A 109 19.45 4.81 6.96
C GLU A 109 19.27 4.60 5.45
N ILE A 110 18.10 4.11 5.03
CA ILE A 110 17.73 4.05 3.61
C ILE A 110 16.30 4.56 3.46
N GLU A 111 16.18 5.88 3.30
CA GLU A 111 15.05 6.53 2.65
C GLU A 111 15.29 6.47 1.13
N ALA A 112 15.15 5.28 0.52
CA ALA A 112 15.31 5.12 -0.92
C ALA A 112 13.97 5.17 -1.65
N ALA A 113 13.77 6.29 -2.35
CA ALA A 113 13.02 6.41 -3.59
C ALA A 113 11.57 5.89 -3.57
N MET A 114 10.68 6.65 -2.94
CA MET A 114 9.27 6.62 -3.35
C MET A 114 9.12 7.40 -4.66
N ASP A 115 9.46 6.75 -5.77
CA ASP A 115 8.92 7.17 -7.06
C ASP A 115 7.39 7.06 -6.98
N PRO A 116 6.63 8.15 -7.18
CA PRO A 116 5.20 8.00 -7.37
C PRO A 116 5.02 7.02 -8.54
N PRO A 117 4.22 5.96 -8.41
CA PRO A 117 4.07 4.97 -9.47
C PRO A 117 3.32 5.60 -10.65
N SER A 118 4.06 6.30 -11.50
CA SER A 118 3.59 6.92 -12.73
C SER A 118 4.57 6.70 -13.90
N ALA A 119 5.65 5.92 -13.74
CA ALA A 119 6.57 5.62 -14.85
C ALA A 119 7.04 4.15 -14.94
N ALA A 120 6.91 3.34 -13.88
CA ALA A 120 7.46 1.97 -13.87
C ALA A 120 6.51 0.87 -14.40
N LEU A 121 5.50 1.22 -15.23
CA LEU A 121 4.62 0.25 -15.90
C LEU A 121 4.75 0.29 -17.43
N ALA A 122 5.94 0.62 -17.95
CA ALA A 122 6.37 0.21 -19.27
C ALA A 122 7.41 -0.92 -19.14
N GLY A 123 6.96 -2.08 -18.65
CA GLY A 123 7.74 -3.33 -18.62
C GLY A 123 6.96 -4.43 -19.36
N PRO A 124 7.63 -5.37 -20.05
CA PRO A 124 7.12 -6.03 -21.26
C PRO A 124 6.18 -7.23 -20.99
N GLN A 125 5.20 -7.10 -20.10
CA GLN A 125 4.27 -8.19 -19.77
C GLN A 125 2.79 -7.83 -19.95
N ARG A 126 2.45 -6.99 -20.94
CA ARG A 126 1.06 -6.73 -21.35
C ARG A 126 0.81 -6.99 -22.84
N GLN A 127 1.46 -8.01 -23.40
CA GLN A 127 1.01 -8.65 -24.63
C GLN A 127 0.35 -9.98 -24.28
N VAL A 128 -0.93 -9.95 -23.90
CA VAL A 128 -1.95 -11.00 -24.15
C VAL A 128 -3.26 -10.62 -23.45
N LEU A 129 -3.90 -9.51 -23.86
CA LEU A 129 -5.36 -9.35 -23.71
C LEU A 129 -5.89 -8.10 -24.42
N ASN A 130 -5.59 -7.92 -25.71
CA ASN A 130 -6.25 -6.93 -26.58
C ASN A 130 -6.03 -7.29 -28.06
N ALA A 131 -6.30 -8.54 -28.43
CA ALA A 131 -6.16 -9.02 -29.80
C ALA A 131 -7.37 -9.79 -30.34
N GLU A 132 -8.56 -9.63 -29.74
CA GLU A 132 -9.80 -10.27 -30.26
C GLU A 132 -11.00 -9.33 -30.39
N LEU A 133 -10.77 -8.06 -30.72
CA LEU A 133 -11.85 -7.21 -31.24
C LEU A 133 -11.37 -6.45 -32.47
N ARG A 134 -11.18 -7.19 -33.57
CA ARG A 134 -11.36 -6.68 -34.93
C ARG A 134 -12.48 -7.45 -35.59
#